data_AF-A0A645GHN8-F1
#
_entry.id   AF-A0A645GHN8-F1
#
_cell.length_a   1.000
_cell.length_b   1.000
_cell.length_c   1.000
_cell.angle_alpha   90.00
_cell.angle_beta   90.00
_cell.angle_gamma   90.00
#
_symmetry.space_group_name_H-M   'P 1'
#
loop_
_entity.id
_entity.type
_entity.pdbx_description
1 polymer ?
#
loop_
_entity_poly.entity_id
_entity_poly.type
_entity_poly.pdbx_seq_one_letter_code
_entity_poly.pdbx_strand_id
1 'polypeptide(L)' 'MILAGSKGMAGAAVLCARAALRTGAGLVRVSVPEELFPILQIGVPEATCITRERLFEDLTQYSAIAIGPG' A
#
# COMPACT_ATOMS: atom_id res chain seq x y z
N MET A 1 0.16 6.60 -3.62
CA MET A 1 0.48 5.92 -2.36
C MET A 1 -0.79 5.48 -1.67
N ILE A 2 -0.78 4.35 -0.96
CA ILE A 2 -1.91 3.85 -0.19
C ILE A 2 -1.44 3.60 1.25
N LEU A 3 -2.00 4.28 2.25
CA LEU A 3 -1.84 3.94 3.66
C LEU A 3 -3.08 3.17 4.10
N ALA A 4 -2.94 1.85 4.21
CA ALA A 4 -4.04 0.93 4.46
C ALA A 4 -3.52 -0.30 5.21
N GLY A 5 -4.42 -1.06 5.82
CA GLY A 5 -4.10 -2.31 6.47
C GLY A 5 -3.57 -2.13 7.90
N SER A 6 -4.10 -2.99 8.75
CA SER A 6 -3.73 -3.17 10.15
C SER A 6 -3.71 -4.67 10.48
N LYS A 7 -3.30 -5.04 11.69
CA LYS A 7 -3.29 -6.44 12.13
C LYS A 7 -4.70 -7.04 12.01
N GLY A 8 -4.83 -8.10 11.21
CA GLY A 8 -6.12 -8.72 10.87
C GLY A 8 -6.86 -8.10 9.68
N MET A 9 -6.40 -6.97 9.14
CA MET A 9 -7.04 -6.24 8.04
C MET A 9 -6.13 -6.11 6.79
N ALA A 10 -5.11 -6.96 6.66
CA ALA A 10 -4.18 -6.95 5.52
C ALA A 10 -4.89 -7.03 4.15
N GLY A 11 -6.05 -7.69 4.09
CA GLY A 11 -6.87 -7.78 2.89
C GLY A 11 -7.33 -6.43 2.33
N ALA A 12 -7.53 -5.42 3.20
CA ALA A 12 -7.89 -4.07 2.75
C ALA A 12 -6.77 -3.45 1.89
N ALA A 13 -5.52 -3.56 2.35
CA ALA A 13 -4.36 -3.08 1.61
C ALA A 13 -4.19 -3.83 0.27
N VAL A 14 -4.37 -5.16 0.26
CA VAL A 14 -4.32 -5.98 -0.95
C VAL A 14 -5.39 -5.54 -1.97
N LEU A 15 -6.64 -5.36 -1.53
CA LEU A 15 -7.73 -4.93 -2.41
C LEU A 15 -7.48 -3.55 -3.01
N CYS A 16 -7.08 -2.58 -2.20
CA CYS A 16 -6.76 -1.23 -2.66
C CYS A 16 -5.59 -1.23 -3.66
N ALA A 17 -4.53 -1.98 -3.38
CA ALA A 17 -3.36 -2.05 -4.25
C ALA A 17 -3.70 -2.68 -5.61
N ARG A 18 -4.45 -3.79 -5.63
CA ARG A 18 -4.91 -4.44 -6.87
C ARG A 18 -5.81 -3.52 -7.69
N ALA A 19 -6.74 -2.84 -7.03
CA ALA A 19 -7.64 -1.91 -7.70
C ALA A 19 -6.85 -0.77 -8.37
N ALA A 20 -5.92 -0.14 -7.64
CA ALA A 20 -5.10 0.94 -8.16
C ALA A 20 -4.28 0.53 -9.40
N LEU A 21 -3.62 -0.64 -9.34
CA LEU A 21 -2.89 -1.18 -10.49
C LEU A 21 -3.83 -1.46 -11.68
N ARG A 22 -5.00 -2.07 -11.44
CA ARG A 22 -5.97 -2.35 -12.51
C ARG A 22 -6.59 -1.11 -13.13
N THR A 23 -6.66 0.00 -12.39
CA THR A 23 -7.12 1.29 -12.92
C THR A 23 -6.05 2.04 -13.72
N GLY A 24 -4.84 1.48 -13.86
CA GLY A 24 -3.77 2.05 -14.68
C GLY A 24 -2.72 2.85 -13.89
N ALA A 25 -2.65 2.72 -12.56
CA ALA A 25 -1.55 3.32 -11.81
C ALA A 25 -0.22 2.66 -12.20
N GLY A 26 0.76 3.46 -12.65
CA GLY A 26 2.07 2.95 -13.08
C GLY A 26 2.93 2.42 -11.93
N LEU A 27 2.85 3.02 -10.75
CA LEU A 27 3.51 2.55 -9.54
C LEU A 27 2.57 2.69 -8.34
N VAL A 28 2.35 1.58 -7.64
CA VAL A 28 1.58 1.55 -6.39
C VAL A 28 2.54 1.24 -5.24
N ARG A 29 2.64 2.20 -4.32
CA ARG A 29 3.38 2.08 -3.07
C ARG A 29 2.40 2.04 -1.92
N VAL A 30 2.49 1.01 -1.10
CA VAL A 30 1.56 0.71 -0.02
C VAL A 30 2.30 0.74 1.30
N SER A 31 1.76 1.49 2.25
CA SER A 31 2.23 1.50 3.63
C SER A 31 1.30 0.68 4.51
N VAL A 32 1.85 -0.39 5.07
CA VAL A 32 1.24 -1.34 6.01
C VAL A 32 2.25 -1.59 7.15
N PRO A 33 1.84 -2.13 8.31
CA PRO A 33 2.79 -2.69 9.27
C PRO A 33 3.72 -3.74 8.62
N GLU A 34 5.00 -3.78 9.00
CA GLU A 34 6.01 -4.66 8.39
C GLU A 34 5.61 -6.15 8.42
N GLU A 35 4.93 -6.58 9.48
CA GLU A 35 4.39 -7.93 9.63
C GLU A 35 3.44 -8.33 8.49
N LEU A 36 2.85 -7.37 7.77
CA LEU A 36 1.92 -7.60 6.66
C LEU A 36 2.60 -7.55 5.28
N PHE A 37 3.89 -7.23 5.18
CA PHE A 37 4.61 -7.17 3.90
C PHE A 37 4.49 -8.47 3.11
N PRO A 38 4.71 -9.67 3.72
CA PRO A 38 4.57 -10.93 2.98
C PRO A 38 3.16 -11.12 2.43
N ILE A 39 2.13 -10.75 3.20
CA ILE A 39 0.72 -10.88 2.77
C ILE A 39 0.46 -9.99 1.55
N LEU A 40 0.94 -8.74 1.59
CA LEU A 40 0.78 -7.82 0.46
C LEU A 40 1.55 -8.31 -0.76
N GLN A 41 2.82 -8.72 -0.61
CA GLN A 41 3.66 -9.14 -1.73
C GLN A 41 3.23 -10.49 -2.34
N ILE A 42 2.62 -11.38 -1.56
CA ILE A 42 1.99 -12.60 -2.09
C ILE A 42 0.71 -12.25 -2.86
N GLY A 43 -0.11 -11.34 -2.33
CA GLY A 43 -1.39 -10.97 -2.96
C GLY A 43 -1.25 -10.04 -4.19
N VAL A 44 -0.25 -9.17 -4.18
CA VAL A 44 0.01 -8.11 -5.17
C VAL A 44 1.52 -7.90 -5.34
N PRO A 45 2.23 -8.83 -6.02
CA PRO A 45 3.69 -8.79 -6.12
C PRO A 45 4.23 -7.53 -6.82
N GLU A 46 3.42 -6.87 -7.66
CA GLU A 46 3.79 -5.66 -8.38
C GLU A 46 3.72 -4.40 -7.50
N ALA A 47 3.04 -4.46 -6.36
CA ALA A 47 2.95 -3.36 -5.41
C ALA A 47 4.18 -3.33 -4.48
N THR A 48 4.75 -2.15 -4.27
CA THR A 48 5.90 -1.97 -3.38
C THR A 48 5.44 -1.63 -1.96
N CYS A 49 6.14 -2.18 -0.96
CA CYS A 49 5.88 -1.88 0.45
C CYS A 49 6.76 -0.72 0.93
N ILE A 50 6.22 0.11 1.81
CA ILE A 50 6.98 1.07 2.61
C ILE A 50 6.54 0.99 4.07
N THR A 51 7.51 1.05 4.97
CA THR A 51 7.23 1.09 6.41
C THR A 51 6.55 2.40 6.78
N ARG A 52 5.82 2.44 7.89
CA ARG A 52 5.06 3.64 8.31
C ARG A 52 5.98 4.78 8.78
N GLU A 53 7.20 4.44 9.20
CA GLU A 53 8.21 5.40 9.66
C GLU A 53 8.70 6.26 8.51
N ARG A 54 8.82 5.67 7.31
CA ARG A 54 9.26 6.37 6.09
C ARG A 54 8.14 7.06 5.34
N LEU A 55 6.92 7.04 5.87
CA LEU A 55 5.74 7.55 5.19
C LEU A 55 5.85 9.04 4.86
N PHE A 56 6.41 9.82 5.79
CA PHE A 56 6.45 11.27 5.72
C PHE A 56 7.79 11.85 5.26
N GLU A 57 8.72 11.01 4.82
CA GLU A 57 10.04 11.48 4.35
C GLU A 57 9.92 12.35 3.10
N ASP A 58 9.06 11.98 2.16
CA ASP A 58 8.74 12.80 1.00
C ASP A 58 7.37 12.40 0.40
N LEU A 59 6.33 13.18 0.69
CA LEU A 59 5.00 12.97 0.11
C LEU A 59 4.85 13.59 -1.29
N THR A 60 5.78 14.45 -1.72
CA THR A 60 5.67 15.19 -2.99
C THR A 60 5.91 14.29 -4.20
N GLN A 61 6.61 13.16 -4.01
CA GLN A 61 6.82 12.15 -5.05
C GLN A 61 5.54 11.44 -5.51
N TYR A 62 4.42 11.56 -4.78
CA TYR A 62 3.18 10.86 -5.09
C TYR A 62 2.15 11.76 -5.75
N SER A 63 1.66 11.36 -6.93
CA SER A 63 0.60 12.08 -7.65
C SER A 63 -0.78 11.94 -7.00
N ALA A 64 -0.98 10.90 -6.17
CA ALA A 64 -2.23 10.67 -5.43
C ALA A 64 -1.94 9.85 -4.17
N ILE A 65 -2.70 10.12 -3.11
CA ILE A 65 -2.61 9.43 -1.82
C ILE A 65 -4.01 9.00 -1.36
N ALA A 66 -4.14 7.74 -0.98
CA ALA A 66 -5.33 7.19 -0.33
C ALA A 66 -4.98 6.72 1.08
N ILE A 67 -5.84 7.01 2.06
CA ILE A 67 -5.59 6.71 3.48
C ILE A 67 -6.87 6.17 4.13
N GLY A 68 -6.75 5.15 4.98
CA GLY A 68 -7.80 4.75 5.92
C GLY A 68 -8.35 3.33 5.82
N PRO A 69 -8.35 2.62 4.67
CA PRO A 69 -8.92 1.28 4.60
C PRO A 69 -8.18 0.26 5.48
N GLY A 70 -8.82 -0.14 6.59
CA GLY A 70 -8.34 -1.18 7.50
C GLY A 70 -7.23 -0.74 8.44
#